data_AF-A0A6J4NLY6-F1
#
_entry.id   AF-A0A6J4NLY6-F1
#
_cell.length_a   1.000
_cell.length_b   1.000
_cell.length_c   1.000
_cell.angle_alpha   90.00
_cell.angle_beta   90.00
_cell.angle_gamma   90.00
#
_symmetry.space_group_name_H-M   'P 1'
#
loop_
_entity.id
_entity.type
_entity.pdbx_description
1 polymer ?
#
loop_
_entity_poly.entity_id
_entity_poly.type
_entity_poly.pdbx_seq_one_letter_code
_entity_poly.pdbx_strand_id
1 'polypeptide(L)'
;ASAAPLAPPGGGSGRLELARRVASPDNPLTARVMVNRVWHHLFGRGIVPSVDDFGVMGQPPSHPELLDHVADRFVKDGWSVKRLIRAVVLSNTYRMSSVASEHATQVDPQNVLLHHMPVRRLEGEAVRDAILAVSGRLDRTPYAPVVDVHLTEFMEGRGRPGAGGPLDGEGRRSVYTKVRRNFLPPMMLAFDMPIPFATIGRRSVSNVPAQALILMNDPFVVEQAKVWAGRVLRDPGLSREQRVDAMYRAAFSRPAAAQETADALAFLESQARELGAAADDPRAWADLAHVLFNVKEFVFVN
;
A
#
# COMPACT_ATOMS: atom_id res chain seq x y z
N ALA A 1 -26.79 16.18 -20.69
CA ALA A 1 -27.48 17.49 -20.53
C ALA A 1 -26.45 18.60 -20.63
N SER A 2 -26.68 19.60 -21.48
CA SER A 2 -25.78 20.73 -21.69
C SER A 2 -25.63 21.55 -20.41
N ALA A 3 -24.42 21.65 -19.88
CA ALA A 3 -24.14 22.46 -18.69
C ALA A 3 -24.11 23.94 -19.08
N ALA A 4 -25.01 24.73 -18.49
CA ALA A 4 -25.05 26.18 -18.67
C ALA A 4 -23.69 26.83 -18.28
N PRO A 5 -23.25 27.88 -19.00
CA PRO A 5 -21.95 28.50 -18.76
C PRO A 5 -21.81 29.04 -17.33
N LEU A 6 -20.60 28.92 -16.78
CA LEU A 6 -20.18 29.44 -15.47
C LEU A 6 -20.07 30.97 -15.52
N ALA A 7 -21.18 31.69 -15.61
CA ALA A 7 -21.19 33.11 -15.31
C ALA A 7 -21.15 33.27 -13.77
N PRO A 8 -20.17 33.96 -13.18
CA PRO A 8 -20.16 34.20 -11.74
C PRO A 8 -21.28 35.20 -11.40
N PRO A 9 -22.30 34.80 -10.62
CA PRO A 9 -23.27 35.77 -10.11
C PRO A 9 -22.59 36.56 -8.98
N GLY A 10 -22.14 37.77 -9.29
CA GLY A 10 -21.65 38.75 -8.32
C GLY A 10 -20.14 38.70 -8.07
N GLY A 11 -19.40 39.64 -8.70
CA GLY A 11 -18.14 40.25 -8.26
C GLY A 11 -16.92 39.40 -7.82
N GLY A 12 -17.05 38.08 -7.65
CA GLY A 12 -16.03 37.19 -7.13
C GLY A 12 -15.45 36.25 -8.18
N SER A 13 -14.50 35.42 -7.76
CA SER A 13 -13.80 34.48 -8.66
C SER A 13 -14.65 33.34 -9.23
N GLY A 14 -15.89 33.14 -8.76
CA GLY A 14 -16.76 32.02 -9.16
C GLY A 14 -16.37 30.65 -8.56
N ARG A 15 -15.27 30.58 -7.78
CA ARG A 15 -14.71 29.31 -7.27
C ARG A 15 -15.61 28.64 -6.24
N LEU A 16 -16.30 29.41 -5.39
CA LEU A 16 -17.21 28.86 -4.37
C LEU A 16 -18.46 28.28 -5.01
N GLU A 17 -19.01 28.95 -6.03
CA GLU A 17 -20.17 28.50 -6.79
C GLU A 17 -19.85 27.21 -7.54
N LEU A 18 -18.66 27.15 -8.18
CA LEU A 18 -18.17 25.93 -8.80
C LEU A 18 -18.02 24.80 -7.79
N ALA A 19 -17.38 25.03 -6.64
CA ALA A 19 -17.21 24.02 -5.60
C ALA A 19 -18.56 23.48 -5.08
N ARG A 20 -19.54 24.37 -4.85
CA ARG A 20 -20.90 23.98 -4.44
C ARG A 20 -21.62 23.16 -5.51
N ARG A 21 -21.47 23.50 -6.80
CA ARG A 21 -22.04 22.71 -7.90
C ARG A 21 -21.37 21.34 -8.02
N VAL A 22 -20.05 21.28 -7.90
CA VAL A 22 -19.29 20.02 -7.95
C VAL A 22 -19.71 19.10 -6.80
N ALA A 23 -19.81 19.62 -5.57
CA ALA A 23 -20.21 18.85 -4.39
C ALA A 23 -21.74 18.80 -4.16
N SER A 24 -22.56 19.22 -5.13
CA SER A 24 -24.02 19.18 -4.99
C SER A 24 -24.52 17.74 -4.94
N PRO A 25 -25.47 17.39 -4.05
CA PRO A 25 -26.19 16.11 -4.09
C PRO A 25 -26.84 15.84 -5.46
N ASP A 26 -27.24 16.89 -6.18
CA ASP A 26 -27.86 16.79 -7.51
C ASP A 26 -26.84 16.51 -8.63
N ASN A 27 -25.54 16.54 -8.33
CA ASN A 27 -24.48 16.16 -9.25
C ASN A 27 -24.08 14.69 -9.01
N PRO A 28 -24.56 13.74 -9.84
CA PRO A 28 -24.30 12.32 -9.60
C PRO A 28 -22.84 11.93 -9.86
N LEU A 29 -22.09 12.73 -10.64
CA LEU A 29 -20.73 12.37 -11.06
C LEU A 29 -19.77 12.34 -9.89
N THR A 30 -19.82 13.33 -8.99
CA THR A 30 -18.87 13.43 -7.87
C THR A 30 -18.97 12.24 -6.94
N ALA A 31 -20.20 11.83 -6.59
CA ALA A 31 -20.43 10.66 -5.74
C ALA A 31 -19.97 9.37 -6.44
N ARG A 32 -20.35 9.17 -7.71
CA ARG A 32 -19.93 7.99 -8.51
C ARG A 32 -18.42 7.90 -8.65
N VAL A 33 -17.73 9.00 -8.96
CA VAL A 33 -16.26 9.06 -9.08
C VAL A 33 -15.59 8.72 -7.76
N MET A 34 -16.06 9.29 -6.65
CA MET A 34 -15.48 9.02 -5.33
C MET A 34 -15.70 7.57 -4.89
N VAL A 35 -16.90 7.03 -5.08
CA VAL A 35 -17.21 5.61 -4.82
C VAL A 35 -16.32 4.71 -5.66
N ASN A 36 -16.18 4.99 -6.95
CA ASN A 36 -15.33 4.20 -7.83
C ASN A 36 -13.85 4.24 -7.45
N ARG A 37 -13.34 5.38 -6.98
CA ARG A 37 -11.97 5.51 -6.45
C ARG A 37 -11.76 4.66 -5.21
N VAL A 38 -12.67 4.73 -4.24
CA VAL A 38 -12.60 3.87 -3.04
C VAL A 38 -12.68 2.40 -3.42
N TRP A 39 -13.59 2.04 -4.32
CA TRP A 39 -13.72 0.67 -4.84
C TRP A 39 -12.43 0.21 -5.51
N HIS A 40 -11.84 1.04 -6.37
CA HIS A 40 -10.56 0.76 -7.03
C HIS A 40 -9.43 0.50 -6.01
N HIS A 41 -9.30 1.30 -4.96
CA HIS A 41 -8.27 1.05 -3.94
C HIS A 41 -8.50 -0.24 -3.15
N LEU A 42 -9.76 -0.63 -2.94
CA LEU A 42 -10.13 -1.83 -2.19
C LEU A 42 -10.01 -3.11 -3.04
N PHE A 43 -10.42 -3.08 -4.31
CA PHE A 43 -10.45 -4.25 -5.21
C PHE A 43 -9.36 -4.24 -6.29
N GLY A 44 -8.51 -3.21 -6.39
CA GLY A 44 -7.51 -3.05 -7.45
C GLY A 44 -8.06 -2.62 -8.81
N ARG A 45 -9.38 -2.74 -9.04
CA ARG A 45 -10.09 -2.32 -10.25
C ARG A 45 -11.37 -1.60 -9.88
N GLY A 46 -11.61 -0.42 -10.45
CA GLY A 46 -12.88 0.30 -10.27
C GLY A 46 -14.04 -0.40 -11.00
N ILE A 47 -15.26 -0.17 -10.54
CA ILE A 47 -16.48 -0.54 -11.27
C ILE A 47 -16.46 0.11 -12.66
N VAL A 48 -16.03 1.37 -12.74
CA VAL A 48 -15.59 2.04 -13.97
C VAL A 48 -14.07 1.88 -14.05
N PRO A 49 -13.53 1.10 -15.01
CA PRO A 49 -12.09 0.85 -15.10
C PRO A 49 -11.25 2.11 -15.36
N SER A 50 -11.82 3.10 -16.07
CA SER A 50 -11.22 4.42 -16.32
C SER A 50 -11.46 5.35 -15.13
N VAL A 51 -10.64 5.20 -14.07
CA VAL A 51 -10.81 5.91 -12.79
C VAL A 51 -10.86 7.44 -12.93
N ASP A 52 -10.15 8.00 -13.92
CA ASP A 52 -10.09 9.45 -14.20
C ASP A 52 -11.06 9.93 -15.29
N ASP A 53 -11.75 9.03 -16.00
CA ASP A 53 -12.61 9.40 -17.12
C ASP A 53 -13.95 8.65 -17.07
N PHE A 54 -15.00 9.39 -16.68
CA PHE A 54 -16.40 8.97 -16.67
C PHE A 54 -17.17 9.51 -17.88
N GLY A 55 -16.48 10.17 -18.81
CA GLY A 55 -17.04 10.73 -20.02
C GLY A 55 -17.10 9.73 -21.17
N VAL A 56 -17.30 10.24 -22.38
CA VAL A 56 -17.47 9.44 -23.62
C VAL A 56 -16.22 8.65 -23.97
N MET A 57 -15.04 9.13 -23.58
CA MET A 57 -13.76 8.45 -23.82
C MET A 57 -13.42 7.43 -22.72
N GLY A 58 -14.19 7.41 -21.64
CA GLY A 58 -14.11 6.44 -20.56
C GLY A 58 -14.76 5.10 -20.91
N GLN A 59 -14.53 4.11 -20.07
CA GLN A 59 -15.17 2.80 -20.17
C GLN A 59 -16.49 2.78 -19.38
N PRO A 60 -17.51 2.02 -19.81
CA PRO A 60 -18.74 1.89 -19.06
C PRO A 60 -18.53 1.14 -17.73
N PRO A 61 -19.38 1.37 -16.71
CA PRO A 61 -19.35 0.62 -15.46
C PRO A 61 -19.67 -0.86 -15.71
N SER A 62 -18.95 -1.77 -15.06
CA SER A 62 -19.28 -3.21 -15.09
C SER A 62 -20.59 -3.51 -14.36
N HIS A 63 -20.92 -2.75 -13.32
CA HIS A 63 -22.12 -2.90 -12.49
C HIS A 63 -22.78 -1.52 -12.27
N PRO A 64 -23.53 -0.98 -13.25
CA PRO A 64 -24.10 0.36 -13.18
C PRO A 64 -25.05 0.55 -12.00
N GLU A 65 -25.96 -0.41 -11.76
CA GLU A 65 -26.93 -0.33 -10.67
C GLU A 65 -26.27 -0.36 -9.29
N LEU A 66 -25.21 -1.16 -9.13
CA LEU A 66 -24.42 -1.19 -7.90
C LEU A 66 -23.73 0.15 -7.66
N LEU A 67 -23.11 0.73 -8.69
CA LEU A 67 -22.45 2.03 -8.58
C LEU A 67 -23.44 3.11 -8.16
N ASP A 68 -24.63 3.11 -8.74
CA ASP A 68 -25.70 4.06 -8.42
C ASP A 68 -26.20 3.89 -7.00
N HIS A 69 -26.45 2.65 -6.58
CA HIS A 69 -26.87 2.33 -5.22
C HIS A 69 -25.85 2.80 -4.17
N VAL A 70 -24.56 2.51 -4.38
CA VAL A 70 -23.51 2.89 -3.43
C VAL A 70 -23.25 4.39 -3.46
N ALA A 71 -23.35 5.04 -4.61
CA ALA A 71 -23.21 6.50 -4.74
C ALA A 71 -24.35 7.26 -4.02
N ASP A 72 -25.61 6.86 -4.23
CA ASP A 72 -26.77 7.43 -3.54
C ASP A 72 -26.63 7.27 -2.01
N ARG A 73 -26.24 6.07 -1.55
CA ARG A 73 -25.97 5.82 -0.14
C ARG A 73 -24.83 6.69 0.40
N PHE A 74 -23.75 6.87 -0.36
CA PHE A 74 -22.61 7.69 0.05
C PHE A 74 -23.02 9.15 0.31
N VAL A 75 -23.89 9.72 -0.53
CA VAL A 75 -24.45 11.07 -0.33
C VAL A 75 -25.35 11.10 0.91
N LYS A 76 -26.26 10.13 1.07
CA LYS A 76 -27.16 10.02 2.24
C LYS A 76 -26.41 9.83 3.56
N ASP A 77 -25.27 9.14 3.52
CA ASP A 77 -24.38 8.93 4.67
C ASP A 77 -23.48 10.15 4.98
N GLY A 78 -23.74 11.29 4.35
CA GLY A 78 -23.04 12.55 4.58
C GLY A 78 -21.63 12.56 4.00
N TRP A 79 -21.41 11.89 2.86
CA TRP A 79 -20.12 11.83 2.17
C TRP A 79 -19.00 11.20 3.02
N SER A 80 -19.36 10.35 3.99
CA SER A 80 -18.40 9.73 4.90
C SER A 80 -17.61 8.60 4.25
N VAL A 81 -16.35 8.87 3.87
CA VAL A 81 -15.44 7.88 3.29
C VAL A 81 -15.25 6.67 4.21
N LYS A 82 -15.21 6.88 5.53
CA LYS A 82 -15.10 5.78 6.52
C LYS A 82 -16.30 4.84 6.49
N ARG A 83 -17.52 5.39 6.38
CA ARG A 83 -18.75 4.57 6.29
C ARG A 83 -18.81 3.81 4.97
N LEU A 84 -18.43 4.45 3.87
CA LEU A 84 -18.31 3.80 2.56
C LEU A 84 -17.33 2.63 2.60
N ILE A 85 -16.10 2.85 3.08
CA ILE A 85 -15.09 1.77 3.23
C ILE A 85 -15.67 0.64 4.07
N ARG A 86 -16.26 0.95 5.24
CA ARG A 86 -16.88 -0.06 6.12
C ARG A 86 -17.96 -0.87 5.40
N ALA A 87 -18.82 -0.23 4.63
CA ALA A 87 -19.87 -0.92 3.88
C ALA A 87 -19.30 -1.88 2.83
N VAL A 88 -18.24 -1.47 2.12
CA VAL A 88 -17.57 -2.30 1.11
C VAL A 88 -16.86 -3.47 1.76
N VAL A 89 -16.03 -3.26 2.79
CA VAL A 89 -15.23 -4.32 3.41
C VAL A 89 -16.05 -5.36 4.20
N LEU A 90 -17.28 -5.00 4.59
CA LEU A 90 -18.23 -5.93 5.23
C LEU A 90 -19.14 -6.64 4.23
N SER A 91 -19.05 -6.34 2.93
CA SER A 91 -19.82 -7.04 1.90
C SER A 91 -19.42 -8.51 1.77
N ASN A 92 -20.28 -9.33 1.18
CA ASN A 92 -19.92 -10.70 0.84
C ASN A 92 -18.79 -10.71 -0.20
N THR A 93 -18.87 -9.84 -1.22
CA THR A 93 -17.89 -9.73 -2.30
C THR A 93 -16.47 -9.47 -1.79
N TYR A 94 -16.29 -8.53 -0.85
CA TYR A 94 -14.95 -8.24 -0.30
C TYR A 94 -14.40 -9.37 0.57
N ARG A 95 -15.28 -10.15 1.20
CA ARG A 95 -14.91 -11.27 2.09
C ARG A 95 -14.78 -12.61 1.36
N MET A 96 -14.89 -12.63 0.03
CA MET A 96 -14.70 -13.84 -0.76
C MET A 96 -13.24 -14.30 -0.65
N SER A 97 -13.03 -15.62 -0.79
CA SER A 97 -11.69 -16.18 -0.96
C SER A 97 -11.03 -15.61 -2.21
N SER A 98 -9.70 -15.54 -2.19
CA SER A 98 -8.88 -15.25 -3.38
C SER A 98 -8.60 -16.47 -4.24
N VAL A 99 -8.98 -17.66 -3.77
CA VAL A 99 -8.89 -18.90 -4.54
C VAL A 99 -10.05 -18.93 -5.53
N ALA A 100 -9.74 -18.77 -6.81
CA ALA A 100 -10.73 -18.81 -7.88
C ALA A 100 -11.10 -20.25 -8.25
N SER A 101 -12.35 -20.46 -8.68
CA SER A 101 -12.75 -21.69 -9.36
C SER A 101 -12.18 -21.72 -10.76
N GLU A 102 -11.76 -22.91 -11.22
CA GLU A 102 -11.26 -23.11 -12.59
C GLU A 102 -12.32 -22.70 -13.62
N HIS A 103 -13.57 -23.11 -13.42
CA HIS A 103 -14.68 -22.74 -14.31
C HIS A 103 -14.90 -21.22 -14.36
N ALA A 104 -14.90 -20.55 -13.20
CA ALA A 104 -15.07 -19.09 -13.15
C ALA A 104 -13.91 -18.34 -13.82
N THR A 105 -12.69 -18.87 -13.71
CA THR A 105 -11.50 -18.32 -14.38
C THR A 105 -11.57 -18.48 -15.90
N GLN A 106 -12.15 -19.56 -16.40
CA GLN A 106 -12.37 -19.74 -17.83
C GLN A 106 -13.43 -18.79 -18.41
N VAL A 107 -14.51 -18.53 -17.66
CA VAL A 107 -15.61 -17.65 -18.10
C VAL A 107 -15.27 -16.17 -17.94
N ASP A 108 -14.65 -15.79 -16.83
CA ASP A 108 -14.24 -14.41 -16.51
C ASP A 108 -12.78 -14.38 -16.00
N PRO A 109 -11.79 -14.52 -16.91
CA PRO A 109 -10.38 -14.56 -16.55
C PRO A 109 -9.86 -13.24 -15.97
N GLN A 110 -10.54 -12.12 -16.25
CA GLN A 110 -10.17 -10.80 -15.74
C GLN A 110 -10.82 -10.47 -14.39
N ASN A 111 -11.65 -11.37 -13.85
CA ASN A 111 -12.40 -11.18 -12.62
C ASN A 111 -13.23 -9.88 -12.63
N VAL A 112 -13.83 -9.53 -13.78
CA VAL A 112 -14.69 -8.33 -13.92
C VAL A 112 -15.93 -8.44 -13.04
N LEU A 113 -16.46 -9.65 -12.89
CA LEU A 113 -17.65 -9.99 -12.12
C LEU A 113 -17.35 -10.25 -10.63
N LEU A 114 -16.08 -10.15 -10.22
CA LEU A 114 -15.63 -10.31 -8.82
C LEU A 114 -16.07 -11.65 -8.21
N HIS A 115 -15.76 -12.74 -8.92
CA HIS A 115 -16.03 -14.11 -8.46
C HIS A 115 -15.01 -14.63 -7.43
N HIS A 116 -13.97 -13.84 -7.12
CA HIS A 116 -13.03 -14.04 -6.02
C HIS A 116 -12.40 -12.68 -5.64
N MET A 117 -11.78 -12.59 -4.46
CA MET A 117 -11.06 -11.39 -4.04
C MET A 117 -9.69 -11.30 -4.74
N PRO A 118 -9.42 -10.28 -5.59
CA PRO A 118 -8.18 -10.22 -6.38
C PRO A 118 -6.97 -9.91 -5.52
N VAL A 119 -5.85 -10.63 -5.73
CA VAL A 119 -4.54 -10.36 -5.10
C VAL A 119 -4.04 -8.99 -5.44
N ARG A 120 -3.80 -8.18 -4.41
CA ARG A 120 -3.29 -6.83 -4.57
C ARG A 120 -1.87 -6.74 -4.09
N ARG A 121 -1.06 -6.05 -4.88
CA ARG A 121 0.28 -5.66 -4.50
C ARG A 121 0.22 -4.40 -3.66
N LEU A 122 0.99 -4.36 -2.57
CA LEU A 122 1.20 -3.16 -1.78
C LEU A 122 1.98 -2.10 -2.57
N GLU A 123 1.56 -0.86 -2.42
CA GLU A 123 2.25 0.33 -2.96
C GLU A 123 3.54 0.60 -2.17
N GLY A 124 4.50 1.34 -2.74
CA GLY A 124 5.81 1.57 -2.12
C GLY A 124 5.73 2.15 -0.70
N GLU A 125 4.79 3.06 -0.45
CA GLU A 125 4.54 3.62 0.88
C GLU A 125 4.05 2.56 1.88
N ALA A 126 3.19 1.64 1.42
CA ALA A 126 2.64 0.57 2.25
C ALA A 126 3.69 -0.51 2.52
N VAL A 127 4.54 -0.85 1.55
CA VAL A 127 5.68 -1.77 1.76
C VAL A 127 6.65 -1.19 2.80
N ARG A 128 7.05 0.08 2.67
CA ARG A 128 7.91 0.73 3.66
C ARG A 128 7.26 0.77 5.05
N ASP A 129 5.98 1.15 5.14
CA ASP A 129 5.25 1.20 6.41
C ASP A 129 5.07 -0.19 7.04
N ALA A 130 4.93 -1.25 6.24
CA ALA A 130 4.87 -2.63 6.71
C ALA A 130 6.21 -3.08 7.33
N ILE A 131 7.34 -2.76 6.68
CA ILE A 131 8.68 -3.03 7.21
C ILE A 131 8.88 -2.33 8.56
N LEU A 132 8.52 -1.04 8.66
CA LEU A 132 8.56 -0.30 9.93
C LEU A 132 7.65 -0.91 10.99
N ALA A 133 6.47 -1.41 10.60
CA ALA A 133 5.50 -1.96 11.53
C ALA A 133 6.02 -3.24 12.19
N VAL A 134 6.55 -4.18 11.39
CA VAL A 134 7.04 -5.46 11.91
C VAL A 134 8.37 -5.33 12.64
N SER A 135 9.26 -4.45 12.18
CA SER A 135 10.49 -4.12 12.93
C SER A 135 10.19 -3.43 14.26
N GLY A 136 9.02 -2.81 14.40
CA GLY A 136 8.61 -2.07 15.60
C GLY A 136 9.04 -0.61 15.63
N ARG A 137 9.49 -0.08 14.48
CA ARG A 137 9.87 1.32 14.32
C ARG A 137 8.71 2.23 13.94
N LEU A 138 7.57 1.69 13.50
CA LEU A 138 6.46 2.51 13.01
C LEU A 138 5.85 3.42 14.10
N ASP A 139 6.06 4.72 13.96
CA ASP A 139 5.37 5.74 14.72
C ASP A 139 4.05 6.13 14.03
N ARG A 140 2.94 5.90 14.74
CA ARG A 140 1.56 6.16 14.30
C ARG A 140 1.01 7.51 14.77
N THR A 141 1.80 8.34 15.43
CA THR A 141 1.35 9.63 15.97
C THR A 141 0.78 10.50 14.85
N PRO A 142 -0.51 10.88 14.91
CA PRO A 142 -1.15 11.64 13.86
C PRO A 142 -0.64 13.09 13.85
N TYR A 143 -0.73 13.74 12.69
CA TYR A 143 -0.43 15.16 12.50
C TYR A 143 0.99 15.62 12.89
N ALA A 144 1.95 14.71 13.06
CA ALA A 144 3.31 15.13 13.35
C ALA A 144 3.96 15.83 12.14
N PRO A 145 5.03 16.61 12.36
CA PRO A 145 5.76 17.28 11.29
C PRO A 145 6.24 16.33 10.19
N VAL A 146 6.41 16.89 8.99
CA VAL A 146 7.02 16.15 7.88
C VAL A 146 8.49 15.87 8.18
N VAL A 147 8.97 14.71 7.75
CA VAL A 147 10.38 14.32 7.84
C VAL A 147 11.03 14.51 6.49
N ASP A 148 12.22 15.09 6.46
CA ASP A 148 12.97 15.22 5.22
C ASP A 148 13.30 13.85 4.63
N VAL A 149 13.31 13.77 3.30
CA VAL A 149 13.70 12.55 2.58
C VAL A 149 15.17 12.23 2.84
N HIS A 150 15.49 10.95 3.04
CA HIS A 150 16.87 10.49 3.07
C HIS A 150 17.53 10.72 1.70
N LEU A 151 18.71 11.33 1.70
CA LEU A 151 19.46 11.60 0.48
C LEU A 151 20.64 10.64 0.41
N THR A 152 20.70 9.85 -0.66
CA THR A 152 21.87 9.01 -0.95
C THR A 152 23.01 9.85 -1.52
N GLU A 153 24.23 9.30 -1.56
CA GLU A 153 25.37 9.96 -2.19
C GLU A 153 25.09 10.27 -3.68
N PHE A 154 24.42 9.35 -4.38
CA PHE A 154 24.10 9.44 -5.81
C PHE A 154 23.00 10.45 -6.16
N MET A 155 22.28 11.02 -5.17
CA MET A 155 21.20 11.99 -5.40
C MET A 155 21.75 13.41 -5.58
N GLU A 156 22.46 13.63 -6.69
CA GLU A 156 23.03 14.93 -7.06
C GLU A 156 22.10 15.75 -7.95
N GLY A 157 22.25 17.08 -7.90
CA GLY A 157 21.53 17.98 -8.81
C GLY A 157 21.18 19.34 -8.23
N ARG A 158 20.64 20.20 -9.10
CA ARG A 158 20.21 21.55 -8.72
C ARG A 158 19.09 21.50 -7.68
N GLY A 159 19.30 22.23 -6.58
CA GLY A 159 18.35 22.28 -5.47
C GLY A 159 18.53 21.14 -4.46
N ARG A 160 19.67 20.43 -4.49
CA ARG A 160 20.02 19.43 -3.46
C ARG A 160 19.95 20.08 -2.08
N PRO A 161 19.16 19.54 -1.14
CA PRO A 161 19.11 20.03 0.22
C PRO A 161 20.49 19.92 0.88
N GLY A 162 20.84 20.87 1.77
CA GLY A 162 22.12 20.83 2.48
C GLY A 162 22.26 19.62 3.42
N ALA A 163 21.15 19.06 3.91
CA ALA A 163 21.12 17.83 4.68
C ALA A 163 19.93 16.97 4.23
N GLY A 164 20.13 15.65 4.25
CA GLY A 164 19.07 14.66 4.09
C GLY A 164 18.43 14.32 5.43
N GLY A 165 17.24 13.72 5.38
CA GLY A 165 16.64 13.12 6.56
C GLY A 165 17.23 11.75 6.93
N PRO A 166 16.78 11.19 8.06
CA PRO A 166 17.19 9.87 8.51
C PRO A 166 16.70 8.78 7.56
N LEU A 167 17.47 7.69 7.46
CA LEU A 167 17.21 6.57 6.55
C LEU A 167 15.81 5.97 6.74
N ASP A 168 15.39 5.77 8.00
CA ASP A 168 14.08 5.21 8.34
C ASP A 168 12.99 6.29 8.50
N GLY A 169 13.29 7.55 8.21
CA GLY A 169 12.35 8.67 8.34
C GLY A 169 11.84 8.87 9.77
N GLU A 170 12.66 8.64 10.80
CA GLU A 170 12.27 8.63 12.22
C GLU A 170 11.17 7.59 12.54
N GLY A 171 11.09 6.52 11.74
CA GLY A 171 10.02 5.53 11.85
C GLY A 171 8.63 6.05 11.48
N ARG A 172 8.51 7.28 10.95
CA ARG A 172 7.24 7.89 10.58
C ARG A 172 6.61 7.17 9.39
N ARG A 173 5.27 7.10 9.39
CA ARG A 173 4.49 6.67 8.22
C ARG A 173 4.91 7.45 6.99
N SER A 174 4.98 6.77 5.85
CA SER A 174 5.47 7.30 4.57
C SER A 174 4.71 8.55 4.09
N VAL A 175 3.46 8.73 4.53
CA VAL A 175 2.66 9.94 4.25
C VAL A 175 3.25 11.22 4.86
N TYR A 176 4.14 11.10 5.85
CA TYR A 176 4.86 12.23 6.46
C TYR A 176 6.23 12.48 5.83
N THR A 177 6.68 11.64 4.90
CA THR A 177 7.95 11.87 4.19
C THR A 177 7.77 13.03 3.21
N LYS A 178 8.65 14.03 3.31
CA LYS A 178 8.61 15.22 2.47
C LYS A 178 8.95 14.85 1.02
N VAL A 179 8.02 15.15 0.12
CA VAL A 179 8.22 14.96 -1.32
C VAL A 179 8.94 16.18 -1.89
N ARG A 180 10.15 15.98 -2.44
CA ARG A 180 10.89 16.99 -3.19
C ARG A 180 11.02 16.51 -4.63
N ARG A 181 10.54 17.30 -5.60
CA ARG A 181 10.41 16.90 -7.03
C ARG A 181 11.63 16.21 -7.62
N ASN A 182 12.83 16.68 -7.28
CA ASN A 182 14.10 16.14 -7.82
C ASN A 182 14.79 15.13 -6.89
N PHE A 183 14.24 14.91 -5.69
CA PHE A 183 14.83 14.08 -4.64
C PHE A 183 13.75 13.20 -4.03
N LEU A 184 13.34 12.17 -4.77
CA LEU A 184 12.32 11.22 -4.37
C LEU A 184 12.98 9.97 -3.75
N PRO A 185 12.32 9.27 -2.80
CA PRO A 185 12.86 8.06 -2.20
C PRO A 185 13.05 6.95 -3.24
N PRO A 186 14.27 6.40 -3.43
CA PRO A 186 14.53 5.36 -4.44
C PRO A 186 13.66 4.11 -4.29
N MET A 187 13.48 3.63 -3.05
CA MET A 187 12.59 2.50 -2.76
C MET A 187 11.15 2.76 -3.23
N MET A 188 10.59 3.94 -2.94
CA MET A 188 9.22 4.25 -3.36
C MET A 188 9.11 4.35 -4.88
N LEU A 189 10.11 4.93 -5.56
CA LEU A 189 10.17 4.99 -7.02
C LEU A 189 10.21 3.60 -7.66
N ALA A 190 10.99 2.68 -7.10
CA ALA A 190 11.04 1.30 -7.58
C ALA A 190 9.67 0.62 -7.49
N PHE A 191 8.86 0.97 -6.48
CA PHE A 191 7.49 0.50 -6.28
C PHE A 191 6.42 1.47 -6.85
N ASP A 192 6.69 2.01 -8.04
CA ASP A 192 5.75 2.77 -8.87
C ASP A 192 5.16 4.04 -8.21
N MET A 193 5.90 4.69 -7.30
CA MET A 193 5.49 5.99 -6.76
C MET A 193 5.25 7.00 -7.88
N PRO A 194 4.08 7.66 -7.93
CA PRO A 194 3.80 8.74 -8.86
C PRO A 194 4.81 9.88 -8.73
N ILE A 195 5.43 10.24 -9.84
CA ILE A 195 6.29 11.41 -9.90
C ILE A 195 5.39 12.66 -9.89
N PRO A 196 5.63 13.66 -9.01
CA PRO A 196 4.71 14.77 -8.78
C PRO A 196 4.81 15.85 -9.86
N PHE A 197 4.70 15.47 -11.14
CA PHE A 197 4.59 16.40 -12.28
C PHE A 197 3.19 16.42 -12.90
N ALA A 198 2.37 15.39 -12.64
CA ALA A 198 1.00 15.27 -13.13
C ALA A 198 0.10 14.54 -12.13
N THR A 199 -1.20 14.65 -12.33
CA THR A 199 -2.21 13.89 -11.57
C THR A 199 -2.27 12.45 -12.09
N ILE A 200 -2.26 11.49 -11.17
CA ILE A 200 -2.38 10.05 -11.47
C ILE A 200 -3.57 9.50 -10.68
N GLY A 201 -4.67 9.12 -11.34
CA GLY A 201 -5.81 8.49 -10.66
C GLY A 201 -5.75 6.97 -10.60
N ARG A 202 -4.93 6.33 -11.43
CA ARG A 202 -4.57 4.90 -11.33
C ARG A 202 -3.07 4.73 -11.44
N ARG A 203 -2.44 4.24 -10.36
CA ARG A 203 -1.01 3.92 -10.35
C ARG A 203 -0.74 2.73 -11.29
N SER A 204 0.38 2.75 -12.00
CA SER A 204 0.91 1.55 -12.64
C SER A 204 1.35 0.57 -11.56
N VAL A 205 1.17 -0.73 -11.80
CA VAL A 205 1.69 -1.77 -10.92
C VAL A 205 2.62 -2.62 -11.77
N SER A 206 3.93 -2.44 -11.59
CA SER A 206 4.94 -3.23 -12.27
C SER A 206 5.33 -4.45 -11.43
N ASN A 207 5.90 -5.47 -12.07
CA ASN A 207 6.49 -6.64 -11.40
C ASN A 207 7.85 -6.93 -12.02
N VAL A 208 8.80 -6.01 -11.79
CA VAL A 208 10.11 -6.04 -12.41
C VAL A 208 11.19 -6.53 -11.43
N PRO A 209 12.26 -7.20 -11.90
CA PRO A 209 13.33 -7.68 -11.02
C PRO A 209 13.96 -6.60 -10.14
N ALA A 210 13.99 -5.34 -10.61
CA ALA A 210 14.50 -4.20 -9.85
C ALA A 210 13.79 -4.00 -8.49
N GLN A 211 12.52 -4.40 -8.37
CA GLN A 211 11.78 -4.32 -7.11
C GLN A 211 12.15 -5.43 -6.11
N ALA A 212 12.54 -6.61 -6.59
CA ALA A 212 13.12 -7.61 -5.71
C ALA A 212 14.53 -7.17 -5.28
N LEU A 213 15.32 -6.66 -6.21
CA LEU A 213 16.67 -6.15 -5.93
C LEU A 213 16.68 -4.99 -4.93
N ILE A 214 15.69 -4.08 -4.98
CA ILE A 214 15.62 -3.00 -3.98
C ILE A 214 15.32 -3.55 -2.58
N LEU A 215 14.46 -4.56 -2.43
CA LEU A 215 14.22 -5.20 -1.13
C LEU A 215 15.45 -5.98 -0.63
N MET A 216 16.23 -6.57 -1.54
CA MET A 216 17.45 -7.27 -1.17
C MET A 216 18.59 -6.32 -0.74
N ASN A 217 18.69 -5.13 -1.32
CA ASN A 217 19.91 -4.32 -1.23
C ASN A 217 19.72 -2.94 -0.58
N ASP A 218 18.50 -2.44 -0.43
CA ASP A 218 18.31 -1.10 0.13
C ASP A 218 18.75 -1.07 1.61
N PRO A 219 19.63 -0.12 2.00
CA PRO A 219 20.12 0.00 3.38
C PRO A 219 18.99 0.10 4.40
N PHE A 220 17.86 0.74 4.04
CA PHE A 220 16.71 0.81 4.92
C PHE A 220 16.20 -0.60 5.26
N VAL A 221 16.06 -1.48 4.27
CA VAL A 221 15.53 -2.84 4.50
C VAL A 221 16.49 -3.66 5.37
N VAL A 222 17.80 -3.56 5.09
CA VAL A 222 18.84 -4.25 5.87
C VAL A 222 18.85 -3.77 7.33
N GLU A 223 18.79 -2.45 7.57
CA GLU A 223 18.76 -1.90 8.92
C GLU A 223 17.47 -2.29 9.66
N GLN A 224 16.31 -2.29 9.00
CA GLN A 224 15.06 -2.71 9.62
C GLN A 224 15.04 -4.22 9.95
N ALA A 225 15.73 -5.06 9.17
CA ALA A 225 15.88 -6.48 9.46
C ALA A 225 16.66 -6.71 10.76
N LYS A 226 17.76 -5.96 10.96
CA LYS A 226 18.54 -5.98 12.22
C LYS A 226 17.72 -5.51 13.41
N VAL A 227 16.95 -4.44 13.25
CA VAL A 227 16.06 -3.93 14.32
C VAL A 227 15.00 -4.96 14.69
N TRP A 228 14.42 -5.64 13.70
CA TRP A 228 13.43 -6.69 13.93
C TRP A 228 14.03 -7.89 14.66
N ALA A 229 15.21 -8.36 14.25
CA ALA A 229 15.94 -9.44 14.92
C ALA A 229 16.22 -9.12 16.40
N GLY A 230 16.76 -7.94 16.68
CA GLY A 230 17.01 -7.49 18.06
C GLY A 230 15.73 -7.31 18.89
N ARG A 231 14.56 -7.12 18.24
CA ARG A 231 13.26 -7.12 18.93
C ARG A 231 12.79 -8.54 19.27
N VAL A 232 12.94 -9.49 18.35
CA VAL A 232 12.48 -10.87 18.55
C VAL A 232 13.34 -11.59 19.59
N LEU A 233 14.64 -11.30 19.63
CA LEU A 233 15.57 -11.88 20.60
C LEU A 233 15.51 -11.24 22.00
N ARG A 234 14.78 -10.14 22.17
CA ARG A 234 14.68 -9.42 23.45
C ARG A 234 13.93 -10.21 24.53
N ASP A 235 13.06 -11.15 24.14
CA ASP A 235 12.37 -12.01 25.09
C ASP A 235 13.16 -13.34 25.27
N PRO A 236 13.87 -13.52 26.40
CA PRO A 236 14.64 -14.73 26.66
C PRO A 236 13.74 -15.94 26.96
N GLY A 237 12.45 -15.75 27.25
CA GLY A 237 11.52 -16.83 27.59
C GLY A 237 10.94 -17.57 26.38
N LEU A 238 11.10 -17.03 25.17
CA LEU A 238 10.59 -17.65 23.95
C LEU A 238 11.58 -18.65 23.35
N SER A 239 11.07 -19.82 22.97
CA SER A 239 11.81 -20.77 22.14
C SER A 239 12.02 -20.22 20.73
N ARG A 240 12.92 -20.84 19.97
CA ARG A 240 13.19 -20.43 18.58
C ARG A 240 11.95 -20.62 17.69
N GLU A 241 11.19 -21.69 17.91
CA GLU A 241 9.91 -21.95 17.25
C GLU A 241 8.90 -20.84 17.53
N GLN A 242 8.76 -20.43 18.80
CA GLN A 242 7.84 -19.37 19.20
C GLN A 242 8.23 -18.00 18.62
N ARG A 243 9.54 -17.73 18.51
CA ARG A 243 10.07 -16.53 17.86
C ARG A 243 9.77 -16.52 16.37
N VAL A 244 9.96 -17.66 15.67
CA VAL A 244 9.60 -17.82 14.26
C VAL A 244 8.09 -17.60 14.07
N ASP A 245 7.24 -18.24 14.88
CA ASP A 245 5.78 -18.05 14.80
C ASP A 245 5.38 -16.57 15.03
N ALA A 246 6.02 -15.89 15.98
CA ALA A 246 5.79 -14.46 16.21
C ALA A 246 6.17 -13.60 15.00
N MET A 247 7.28 -13.93 14.30
CA MET A 247 7.68 -13.23 13.08
C MET A 247 6.68 -13.45 11.94
N TYR A 248 6.22 -14.69 11.73
CA TYR A 248 5.20 -15.00 10.72
C TYR A 248 3.87 -14.31 11.00
N ARG A 249 3.42 -14.25 12.26
CA ARG A 249 2.21 -13.51 12.62
C ARG A 249 2.35 -12.02 12.39
N ALA A 250 3.52 -11.45 12.67
CA ALA A 250 3.77 -10.03 12.44
C ALA A 250 3.80 -9.69 10.94
N ALA A 251 4.47 -10.51 10.12
CA ALA A 251 4.63 -10.27 8.68
C ALA A 251 3.41 -10.66 7.83
N PHE A 252 2.75 -11.78 8.16
CA PHE A 252 1.76 -12.43 7.30
C PHE A 252 0.39 -12.57 7.96
N SER A 253 0.22 -12.12 9.21
CA SER A 253 -1.04 -12.23 9.97
C SER A 253 -1.57 -13.66 10.15
N ARG A 254 -0.70 -14.66 10.06
CA ARG A 254 -1.00 -16.09 10.27
C ARG A 254 0.15 -16.78 11.01
N PRO A 255 -0.09 -17.92 11.68
CA PRO A 255 1.01 -18.73 12.20
C PRO A 255 1.91 -19.28 11.10
N ALA A 256 3.15 -19.61 11.47
CA ALA A 256 4.02 -20.39 10.61
C ALA A 256 3.49 -21.82 10.46
N ALA A 257 3.47 -22.35 9.24
CA ALA A 257 3.20 -23.77 9.03
C ALA A 257 4.36 -24.62 9.59
N ALA A 258 4.10 -25.91 9.84
CA ALA A 258 5.11 -26.81 10.38
C ALA A 258 6.38 -26.87 9.50
N GLN A 259 6.19 -26.90 8.17
CA GLN A 259 7.32 -26.89 7.23
C GLN A 259 8.07 -25.55 7.26
N GLU A 260 7.36 -24.41 7.28
CA GLU A 260 7.97 -23.09 7.34
C GLU A 260 8.79 -22.88 8.63
N THR A 261 8.33 -23.45 9.74
CA THR A 261 9.08 -23.45 11.01
C THR A 261 10.33 -24.31 10.88
N ALA A 262 10.22 -25.52 10.34
CA ALA A 262 11.37 -26.39 10.12
C ALA A 262 12.42 -25.74 9.21
N ASP A 263 11.99 -25.12 8.10
CA ASP A 263 12.87 -24.44 7.15
C ASP A 263 13.55 -23.22 7.77
N ALA A 264 12.81 -22.42 8.55
CA ALA A 264 13.37 -21.27 9.26
C ALA A 264 14.43 -21.67 10.30
N LEU A 265 14.18 -22.75 11.06
CA LEU A 265 15.15 -23.25 12.03
C LEU A 265 16.39 -23.83 11.35
N ALA A 266 16.21 -24.59 10.27
CA ALA A 266 17.31 -25.12 9.47
C ALA A 266 18.15 -23.99 8.86
N PHE A 267 17.50 -22.93 8.37
CA PHE A 267 18.15 -21.72 7.88
C PHE A 267 18.99 -21.05 8.97
N LEU A 268 18.45 -20.85 10.18
CA LEU A 268 19.18 -20.25 11.29
C LEU A 268 20.44 -21.05 11.66
N GLU A 269 20.35 -22.39 11.70
CA GLU A 269 21.50 -23.26 11.94
C GLU A 269 22.54 -23.20 10.81
N SER A 270 22.10 -23.05 9.56
CA SER A 270 23.00 -22.87 8.41
C SER A 270 23.72 -21.52 8.49
N GLN A 271 22.97 -20.43 8.66
CA GLN A 271 23.54 -19.08 8.76
C GLN A 271 24.49 -18.94 9.94
N ALA A 272 24.14 -19.50 11.09
CA ALA A 272 25.01 -19.48 12.26
C ALA A 272 26.35 -20.16 12.01
N ARG A 273 26.36 -21.30 11.30
CA ARG A 273 27.60 -21.98 10.91
C ARG A 273 28.46 -21.15 9.95
N GLU A 274 27.85 -20.53 8.95
CA GLU A 274 28.57 -19.64 8.02
C GLU A 274 29.15 -18.40 8.72
N LEU A 275 28.43 -17.87 9.71
CA LEU A 275 28.86 -16.73 10.52
C LEU A 275 29.85 -17.09 11.63
N GLY A 276 30.15 -18.38 11.83
CA GLY A 276 30.97 -18.88 12.94
C GLY A 276 30.38 -18.56 14.31
N ALA A 277 29.04 -18.61 14.43
CA ALA A 277 28.28 -18.17 15.60
C ALA A 277 27.23 -19.20 16.04
N ALA A 278 26.48 -18.88 17.10
CA ALA A 278 25.35 -19.69 17.56
C ALA A 278 24.05 -19.35 16.80
N ALA A 279 23.08 -20.26 16.79
CA ALA A 279 21.78 -20.05 16.13
C ALA A 279 20.97 -18.87 16.70
N ASP A 280 21.26 -18.43 17.91
CA ASP A 280 20.65 -17.25 18.54
C ASP A 280 21.45 -15.95 18.27
N ASP A 281 22.48 -15.99 17.41
CA ASP A 281 23.22 -14.78 17.02
C ASP A 281 22.28 -13.79 16.29
N PRO A 282 22.23 -12.51 16.71
CA PRO A 282 21.36 -11.51 16.09
C PRO A 282 21.53 -11.36 14.58
N ARG A 283 22.71 -11.67 14.02
CA ARG A 283 22.97 -11.62 12.57
C ARG A 283 22.18 -12.68 11.82
N ALA A 284 22.13 -13.93 12.31
CA ALA A 284 21.35 -14.99 11.67
C ALA A 284 19.85 -14.68 11.67
N TRP A 285 19.36 -14.08 12.76
CA TRP A 285 17.97 -13.62 12.86
C TRP A 285 17.67 -12.40 11.98
N ALA A 286 18.65 -11.52 11.78
CA ALA A 286 18.53 -10.40 10.84
C ALA A 286 18.43 -10.92 9.40
N ASP A 287 19.21 -11.94 9.03
CA ASP A 287 19.12 -12.58 7.73
C ASP A 287 17.75 -13.26 7.54
N LEU A 288 17.22 -13.92 8.57
CA LEU A 288 15.86 -14.49 8.51
C LEU A 288 14.80 -13.40 8.33
N ALA A 289 14.89 -12.30 9.07
CA ALA A 289 14.01 -11.14 8.91
C ALA A 289 14.07 -10.57 7.48
N HIS A 290 15.27 -10.51 6.91
CA HIS A 290 15.51 -10.06 5.54
C HIS A 290 14.88 -11.02 4.50
N VAL A 291 14.99 -12.33 4.70
CA VAL A 291 14.30 -13.34 3.89
C VAL A 291 12.78 -13.11 3.94
N LEU A 292 12.20 -12.91 5.13
CA LEU A 292 10.75 -12.71 5.29
C LEU A 292 10.24 -11.45 4.58
N PHE A 293 11.02 -10.36 4.53
CA PHE A 293 10.68 -9.19 3.72
C PHE A 293 10.60 -9.46 2.22
N ASN A 294 11.34 -10.47 1.74
CA ASN A 294 11.41 -10.84 0.33
C ASN A 294 10.42 -11.96 -0.05
N VAL A 295 9.68 -12.52 0.90
CA VAL A 295 8.59 -13.46 0.62
C VAL A 295 7.44 -12.73 -0.08
N LYS A 296 6.86 -13.35 -1.10
CA LYS A 296 5.77 -12.74 -1.90
C LYS A 296 4.60 -12.27 -1.03
N GLU A 297 4.22 -13.06 -0.02
CA GLU A 297 3.13 -12.75 0.92
C GLU A 297 3.36 -11.45 1.71
N PHE A 298 4.61 -10.96 1.81
CA PHE A 298 4.91 -9.68 2.45
C PHE A 298 4.42 -8.48 1.62
N VAL A 299 4.44 -8.61 0.29
CA VAL A 299 4.14 -7.52 -0.67
C VAL A 299 2.78 -7.73 -1.36
N PHE A 300 2.30 -8.96 -1.45
CA PHE A 300 1.02 -9.32 -2.06
C PHE A 300 0.04 -9.73 -0.96
N VAL A 301 -1.05 -8.99 -0.81
CA VAL A 301 -2.04 -9.17 0.25
C VAL A 301 -3.42 -9.49 -0.31
N ASN A 302 -4.21 -10.26 0.47
CA ASN A 302 -5.66 -10.42 0.43
C ASN A 302 -6.24 -10.98 1.72
#